data_AF-A0A9E2CRQ7-F1
#
_entry.id   AF-A0A9E2CRQ7-F1
#
_cell.length_a   1.000
_cell.length_b   1.000
_cell.length_c   1.000
_cell.angle_alpha   90.00
_cell.angle_beta   90.00
_cell.angle_gamma   90.00
#
_symmetry.space_group_name_H-M   'P 1'
#
loop_
_entity.id
_entity.type
_entity.pdbx_description
1 polymer ?
#
loop_
_entity_poly.entity_id
_entity_poly.type
_entity_poly.pdbx_seq_one_letter_code
_entity_poly.pdbx_strand_id
1 'polypeptide(L)' 'MNSIEFYAEVAKVQTMADGGVRVVLDLGEEGRKVMEALTECKQNGKVLDVEAVPRPI' A
#
# COMPACT_ATOMS: atom_id res chain seq x y z
N MET A 1 0.97 -10.97 -14.98
CA MET A 1 0.38 -10.02 -14.02
C MET A 1 1.51 -9.11 -13.59
N ASN A 2 1.38 -7.80 -13.82
CA ASN A 2 2.44 -6.85 -13.46
C ASN A 2 2.25 -6.46 -11.98
N SER A 3 3.34 -6.46 -11.22
CA SER A 3 3.41 -5.94 -9.85
C SER A 3 3.10 -4.44 -9.87
N ILE A 4 2.35 -3.96 -8.88
CA ILE A 4 2.23 -2.52 -8.62
C ILE A 4 3.42 -2.15 -7.74
N GLU A 5 4.43 -1.52 -8.33
CA GLU A 5 5.65 -1.11 -7.63
C GLU A 5 5.64 0.39 -7.37
N PHE A 6 5.82 0.76 -6.11
CA PHE A 6 5.88 2.16 -5.69
C PHE A 6 6.72 2.33 -4.44
N TYR A 7 7.18 3.56 -4.24
CA TYR A 7 7.82 3.97 -3.00
C TYR A 7 6.84 4.77 -2.17
N ALA A 8 6.85 4.52 -0.87
CA ALA A 8 6.04 5.27 0.07
C ALA A 8 6.75 5.32 1.42
N GLU A 9 6.43 6.35 2.19
CA GLU A 9 6.86 6.48 3.57
C GLU A 9 5.78 5.95 4.51
N VAL A 10 6.19 5.32 5.61
CA VAL A 10 5.24 4.87 6.64
C VAL A 10 4.81 6.08 7.47
N ALA A 11 3.60 6.56 7.22
CA ALA A 11 3.02 7.69 7.95
C ALA A 11 2.49 7.28 9.33
N LYS A 12 1.88 6.09 9.42
CA LYS A 12 1.33 5.58 10.69
C LYS A 12 1.25 4.06 10.71
N VAL A 13 1.54 3.48 11.87
CA VAL A 13 1.23 2.08 12.18
C VAL A 13 0.28 2.06 13.39
N GLN A 14 -0.81 1.31 13.29
CA GLN A 14 -1.80 1.19 14.35
C GLN A 14 -2.26 -0.26 14.51
N THR A 15 -2.13 -0.79 15.73
CA THR A 15 -2.75 -2.07 16.11
C THR A 15 -4.23 -1.87 16.39
N MET A 16 -5.05 -2.77 15.86
CA MET A 16 -6.50 -2.80 15.99
C MET A 16 -6.91 -3.70 17.17
N ALA A 17 -8.15 -3.57 17.64
CA ALA A 17 -8.64 -4.32 18.80
C ALA A 17 -8.67 -5.85 18.58
N ASP A 18 -8.72 -6.30 17.32
CA ASP A 18 -8.66 -7.70 16.91
C ASP A 18 -7.22 -8.22 16.73
N GLY A 19 -6.20 -7.39 17.04
CA GLY A 19 -4.79 -7.71 16.82
C GLY A 19 -4.33 -7.49 15.38
N GLY A 20 -5.20 -7.05 14.47
CA GLY A 20 -4.82 -6.64 13.13
C GLY A 20 -3.94 -5.39 13.13
N VAL A 21 -3.15 -5.20 12.07
CA VAL A 21 -2.29 -4.03 11.90
C VAL A 21 -2.77 -3.20 10.73
N ARG A 22 -2.96 -1.89 10.94
CA ARG A 22 -3.21 -0.92 9.87
C ARG A 22 -1.95 -0.08 9.66
N VAL A 23 -1.48 -0.08 8.42
CA VAL A 23 -0.37 0.77 7.96
C VAL A 23 -0.94 1.86 7.05
N VAL A 24 -0.57 3.11 7.31
CA VAL A 24 -0.86 4.26 6.46
C VAL A 24 0.43 4.65 5.76
N LEU A 25 0.38 4.76 4.43
CA LEU A 25 1.52 5.04 3.57
C LEU A 25 1.33 6.38 2.85
N ASP A 26 2.36 7.22 2.87
CA ASP A 26 2.42 8.46 2.11
C ASP A 26 3.20 8.24 0.81
N LEU A 27 2.51 8.39 -0.32
CA LEU A 27 3.01 8.04 -1.66
C LEU A 27 3.75 9.19 -2.36
N GLY A 28 3.75 10.40 -1.80
CA GLY A 28 4.27 11.60 -2.46
C GLY A 28 3.55 11.91 -3.79
N GLU A 29 4.25 12.55 -4.72
CA GLU A 29 3.71 13.09 -5.98
C GLU A 29 3.21 12.01 -6.97
N GLU A 30 3.74 10.78 -6.93
CA GLU A 30 3.28 9.67 -7.80
C GLU A 30 2.01 8.95 -7.28
N GLY A 31 1.48 9.39 -6.13
CA GLY A 31 0.39 8.70 -5.44
C GLY A 31 -0.90 8.53 -6.24
N ARG A 32 -1.17 9.40 -7.24
CA ARG A 32 -2.40 9.33 -8.04
C ARG A 32 -2.49 8.03 -8.85
N LYS A 33 -1.42 7.63 -9.54
CA LYS A 33 -1.42 6.43 -10.40
C LYS A 33 -1.51 5.15 -9.56
N VAL A 34 -0.79 5.13 -8.45
CA VAL A 34 -0.80 3.99 -7.51
C VAL A 34 -2.18 3.85 -6.87
N MET A 35 -2.79 4.97 -6.45
CA MET A 35 -4.14 4.96 -5.88
C MET A 35 -5.18 4.46 -6.88
N GLU A 36 -5.08 4.85 -8.15
CA GLU A 36 -5.96 4.36 -9.23
C GLU A 36 -5.85 2.83 -9.37
N ALA A 37 -4.63 2.29 -9.45
CA ALA A 37 -4.40 0.85 -9.56
C ALA A 37 -4.89 0.06 -8.32
N LEU A 38 -4.65 0.59 -7.11
CA LEU A 38 -5.15 -0.02 -5.86
C LEU A 38 -6.67 0.04 -5.75
N THR A 39 -7.28 1.14 -6.22
CA THR A 39 -8.75 1.30 -6.24
C THR A 39 -9.40 0.31 -7.20
N GLU A 40 -8.80 0.10 -8.38
CA GLU A 40 -9.25 -0.92 -9.32
C GLU A 40 -9.19 -2.33 -8.69
N CYS A 41 -8.11 -2.66 -7.97
CA CYS A 41 -8.00 -3.95 -7.27
C CYS A 41 -9.13 -4.13 -6.25
N LYS A 42 -9.43 -3.09 -5.47
CA LYS A 42 -10.53 -3.08 -4.49
C LYS A 42 -11.88 -3.28 -5.15
N GLN A 43 -12.16 -2.53 -6.23
CA GLN A 43 -13.44 -2.62 -6.95
C GLN A 43 -13.67 -4.02 -7.53
N ASN A 44 -12.60 -4.67 -7.98
CA ASN A 44 -12.64 -6.03 -8.52
C ASN A 44 -12.58 -7.13 -7.44
N GLY A 45 -12.57 -6.79 -6.15
CA GLY A 45 -12.51 -7.76 -5.05
C GLY A 45 -11.24 -8.61 -5.03
N LYS A 46 -10.13 -8.11 -5.62
CA LYS A 46 -8.86 -8.84 -5.66
C LYS A 46 -8.18 -8.79 -4.30
N VAL A 47 -7.71 -9.95 -3.84
CA VAL A 47 -6.78 -10.03 -2.70
C VAL A 47 -5.40 -9.64 -3.19
N LEU A 48 -4.75 -8.71 -2.50
CA LEU A 48 -3.38 -8.31 -2.78
C LEU A 48 -2.42 -9.18 -1.97
N ASP A 49 -1.42 -9.73 -2.65
CA ASP A 49 -0.19 -10.17 -1.99
C ASP A 49 0.78 -8.97 -1.98
N VAL A 50 1.32 -8.64 -0.81
CA VAL A 50 2.08 -7.39 -0.60
C VAL A 50 3.44 -7.73 -0.01
N GLU A 51 4.48 -7.36 -0.74
CA GLU A 51 5.87 -7.40 -0.27
C GLU A 51 6.36 -5.97 -0.03
N ALA A 52 7.00 -5.74 1.13
CA ALA A 52 7.59 -4.46 1.49
C ALA A 52 9.08 -4.65 1.75
N VAL A 53 9.92 -3.96 0.98
CA VAL A 53 11.39 -4.00 1.10
C VAL A 53 11.90 -2.62 1.49
N PRO A 54 12.75 -2.49 2.54
CA PRO A 54 13.33 -1.21 2.90
C PRO A 54 14.27 -0.72 1.79
N ARG A 55 14.09 0.53 1.35
CA ARG A 55 14.99 1.16 0.39
C ARG A 55 16.27 1.61 1.10
N PRO A 56 17.47 1.31 0.57
CA PRO A 56 18.70 1.88 1.09
C PRO A 56 18.71 3.41 0.88
N ILE A 57 19.12 4.15 1.91
CA ILE A 57 19.23 5.62 1.91
C ILE A 57 20.52 6.04 1.21
#